data_AF-V9IEE6-F1
#
_entry.id   AF-V9IEE6-F1
#
_cell.length_a   1.000
_cell.length_b   1.000
_cell.length_c   1.000
_cell.angle_alpha   90.00
_cell.angle_beta   90.00
_cell.angle_gamma   90.00
#
_symmetry.space_group_name_H-M   'P 1'
#
loop_
_entity.id
_entity.type
_entity.pdbx_description
1 polymer ?
#
loop_
_entity_poly.entity_id
_entity_poly.type
_entity_poly.pdbx_seq_one_letter_code
_entity_poly.pdbx_strand_id
1 'polypeptide(L)'
;MEWLFGKRITPEEMLRKNQRALNKAMRDLDRERMRMEQQEKKIIADIKKLAKDGQMDAVKIMAKDLVRTRRYVKKFMLMKANIQAVSLKIQTLRSQNTMAQAMKGVTRAMQNMNKLKFDLFLQNYNQRQLLFSIYRMFHWILPS
;
A
#
# COMPACT_ATOMS: atom_id res chain seq x y z
N MET A 1 6.46 -29.01 15.17
CA MET A 1 6.00 -28.90 13.77
C MET A 1 6.10 -27.49 13.17
N GLU A 2 6.30 -26.41 13.95
CA GLU A 2 6.52 -25.05 13.40
C GLU A 2 7.99 -24.73 12.98
N TRP A 3 8.96 -25.59 13.33
CA TRP A 3 10.38 -25.39 13.00
C TRP A 3 10.77 -25.94 11.61
N LEU A 4 10.02 -26.92 11.09
CA LEU A 4 10.27 -27.57 9.78
C LEU A 4 9.56 -26.90 8.60
N PHE A 5 8.49 -26.14 8.87
CA PHE A 5 7.80 -25.32 7.87
C PHE A 5 8.04 -23.86 8.24
N GLY A 6 9.08 -23.26 7.64
CA GLY A 6 9.46 -21.87 7.91
C GLY A 6 8.25 -20.96 7.98
N LYS A 7 8.22 -20.09 9.01
CA LYS A 7 7.09 -19.18 9.33
C LYS A 7 6.42 -18.69 8.05
N ARG A 8 5.16 -19.04 7.85
CA ARG A 8 4.34 -18.47 6.77
C ARG A 8 4.27 -16.97 7.02
N ILE A 9 5.06 -16.22 6.26
CA ILE A 9 5.08 -14.75 6.32
C ILE A 9 3.66 -14.29 6.04
N THR A 10 3.07 -13.53 6.97
CA THR A 10 1.72 -13.01 6.76
C THR A 10 1.73 -12.00 5.60
N PRO A 11 0.61 -11.82 4.87
CA PRO A 11 0.53 -10.83 3.80
C PRO A 11 0.97 -9.42 4.27
N GLU A 12 0.68 -9.05 5.52
CA GLU A 12 1.11 -7.78 6.11
C GLU A 12 2.62 -7.69 6.33
N GLU A 13 3.25 -8.76 6.82
CA GLU A 13 4.71 -8.83 6.97
C GLU A 13 5.41 -8.77 5.61
N MET A 14 4.85 -9.43 4.59
CA MET A 14 5.36 -9.38 3.22
C MET A 14 5.26 -7.95 2.66
N LEU A 15 4.12 -7.26 2.82
CA LEU A 15 3.97 -5.86 2.40
C LEU A 15 4.95 -4.93 3.14
N ARG A 16 5.20 -5.15 4.44
CA ARG A 16 6.20 -4.41 5.22
C ARG A 16 7.63 -4.69 4.76
N LYS A 17 7.98 -5.93 4.43
CA LYS A 17 9.29 -6.32 3.90
C LYS A 17 9.52 -5.69 2.53
N ASN A 18 8.53 -5.75 1.64
CA ASN A 18 8.58 -5.16 0.31
C ASN A 18 8.75 -3.64 0.39
N GLN A 19 7.99 -2.96 1.25
CA GLN A 19 8.15 -1.51 1.43
C GLN A 19 9.57 -1.13 1.88
N ARG A 20 10.17 -1.89 2.81
CA ARG A 20 11.55 -1.66 3.25
C ARG A 20 12.57 -1.91 2.13
N ALA A 21 12.36 -2.97 1.35
CA ALA A 21 13.21 -3.28 0.20
C ALA A 21 13.14 -2.19 -0.87
N LEU A 22 11.94 -1.68 -1.18
CA LEU A 22 11.75 -0.58 -2.13
C LEU A 22 12.40 0.72 -1.62
N ASN A 23 12.24 1.06 -0.34
CA ASN A 23 12.89 2.23 0.26
C ASN A 23 14.42 2.12 0.27
N LYS A 24 14.97 0.90 0.40
CA LYS A 24 16.41 0.66 0.24
C LYS A 24 16.83 0.87 -1.21
N ALA A 25 16.12 0.26 -2.16
CA ALA A 25 16.40 0.41 -3.59
C ALA A 25 16.34 1.88 -4.05
N MET A 26 15.38 2.68 -3.59
CA MET A 26 15.32 4.12 -3.89
C MET A 26 16.59 4.86 -3.43
N ARG A 27 17.06 4.59 -2.21
CA ARG A 27 18.29 5.20 -1.67
C ARG A 27 19.54 4.75 -2.40
N ASP A 28 19.58 3.49 -2.81
CA ASP A 28 20.70 2.94 -3.60
C ASP A 28 20.74 3.59 -4.99
N LEU A 29 19.58 3.76 -5.64
CA LEU A 29 19.48 4.47 -6.92
C LEU A 29 19.87 5.96 -6.81
N ASP A 30 19.47 6.64 -5.72
CA ASP A 30 19.88 8.05 -5.51
C ASP A 30 21.39 8.18 -5.33
N ARG A 31 22.02 7.25 -4.59
CA ARG A 31 23.48 7.20 -4.43
C ARG A 31 24.18 6.97 -5.76
N GLU A 32 23.68 6.04 -6.57
CA GLU A 32 24.27 5.76 -7.87
C GLU A 32 24.09 6.92 -8.86
N ARG A 33 22.92 7.58 -8.83
CA ARG A 33 22.68 8.81 -9.61
C ARG A 33 23.68 9.90 -9.25
N MET A 34 23.93 10.15 -7.96
CA MET A 34 24.89 11.16 -7.52
C MET A 34 26.32 10.85 -7.98
N ARG A 35 26.74 9.57 -7.97
CA ARG A 35 28.04 9.16 -8.52
C ARG A 35 28.14 9.44 -10.01
N MET A 36 27.09 9.12 -10.76
CA MET A 36 27.03 9.39 -12.20
C MET A 36 27.03 10.89 -12.52
N GLU A 37 26.35 11.72 -11.72
CA GLU A 37 26.39 13.19 -11.86
C GLU A 37 27.80 13.75 -11.58
N GLN A 38 28.53 13.19 -10.62
CA GLN A 38 29.93 13.57 -10.37
C GLN A 38 30.84 13.15 -11.52
N GLN A 39 30.64 11.94 -12.06
CA GLN A 39 31.38 11.46 -13.22
C GLN A 39 31.08 12.31 -14.46
N GLU A 40 29.83 12.75 -14.65
CA GLU A 40 29.46 13.68 -15.71
C GLU A 40 30.28 14.98 -15.63
N LYS A 41 30.36 15.59 -14.44
CA LYS A 41 31.15 16.81 -14.21
C LYS A 41 32.64 16.59 -14.51
N LYS A 42 33.19 15.44 -14.10
CA LYS A 42 34.59 15.09 -14.38
C LYS A 42 34.84 14.94 -15.89
N ILE A 43 34.00 14.20 -16.59
CA ILE A 43 34.09 14.02 -18.05
C ILE A 43 34.02 15.38 -18.76
N ILE A 44 33.15 16.29 -18.33
CA ILE A 44 33.08 17.65 -18.90
C ILE A 44 34.39 18.42 -18.70
N ALA A 45 35.00 18.33 -17.51
CA ALA A 45 36.28 18.97 -17.23
C ALA A 45 37.41 18.37 -18.10
N ASP A 46 37.46 17.05 -18.21
CA ASP A 46 38.47 16.34 -19.01
C ASP A 46 38.32 16.66 -20.51
N ILE A 47 37.08 16.71 -21.04
CA ILE A 47 36.80 17.14 -22.41
C ILE A 47 37.34 18.55 -22.66
N LYS A 48 37.09 19.49 -21.74
CA LYS A 48 37.58 20.88 -21.87
C LYS A 48 39.09 20.95 -21.86
N LYS A 49 39.76 20.12 -21.07
CA LYS A 49 41.23 20.05 -21.02
C LYS A 49 41.79 19.49 -22.33
N LEU A 50 41.32 18.32 -22.75
CA LEU A 50 41.76 17.67 -24.00
C LEU A 50 41.52 18.53 -25.24
N ALA A 51 40.43 19.31 -25.25
CA ALA A 51 40.16 20.25 -26.33
C ALA A 51 41.17 21.40 -26.39
N LYS A 52 41.62 21.92 -25.23
CA LYS A 52 42.68 22.94 -25.16
C LYS A 52 44.04 22.37 -25.58
N ASP A 53 44.29 21.11 -25.26
CA ASP A 53 45.52 20.40 -25.62
C ASP A 53 45.53 19.94 -27.10
N GLY A 54 44.47 20.25 -27.87
CA GLY A 54 44.37 19.93 -29.31
C GLY A 54 44.07 18.46 -29.64
N GLN A 55 43.81 17.61 -28.64
CA GLN A 55 43.61 16.16 -28.80
C GLN A 55 42.17 15.82 -29.23
N MET A 56 41.82 16.15 -30.47
CA MET A 56 40.42 16.12 -30.93
C MET A 56 39.81 14.72 -31.03
N ASP A 57 40.61 13.67 -31.28
CA ASP A 57 40.10 12.30 -31.32
C ASP A 57 39.73 11.77 -29.93
N ALA A 58 40.50 12.15 -28.89
CA ALA A 58 40.17 11.86 -27.50
C ALA A 58 38.88 12.59 -27.08
N VAL A 59 38.72 13.86 -27.49
CA VAL A 59 37.49 14.65 -27.26
C VAL A 59 36.26 13.96 -27.85
N LYS A 60 36.33 13.44 -29.09
CA LYS A 60 35.21 12.70 -29.71
C LYS A 60 34.82 11.46 -28.92
N ILE A 61 35.78 10.72 -28.39
CA ILE A 61 35.51 9.51 -27.58
C ILE A 61 34.85 9.90 -26.26
N MET A 62 35.41 10.89 -25.56
CA MET A 62 34.88 11.38 -24.28
C MET A 62 33.49 12.00 -24.43
N ALA A 63 33.21 12.68 -25.53
CA ALA A 63 31.88 13.21 -25.83
C ALA A 63 30.82 12.10 -25.96
N LYS A 64 31.16 10.95 -26.55
CA LYS A 64 30.27 9.78 -26.57
C LYS A 64 30.01 9.27 -25.16
N ASP A 65 31.03 9.24 -24.32
CA ASP A 65 30.89 8.79 -22.92
C ASP A 65 30.04 9.74 -22.07
N LEU A 66 30.15 11.05 -22.31
CA LEU A 66 29.29 12.07 -21.70
C LEU A 66 27.81 11.81 -22.02
N VAL A 67 27.48 11.54 -23.29
CA VAL A 67 26.11 11.24 -23.72
C VAL A 67 25.59 9.95 -23.07
N ARG A 68 26.43 8.91 -22.96
CA ARG A 68 26.05 7.67 -22.26
C ARG A 68 25.78 7.93 -20.78
N THR A 69 26.66 8.67 -20.10
CA THR A 69 26.53 9.04 -18.68
C THR A 69 25.22 9.79 -18.43
N ARG A 70 24.88 10.78 -19.27
CA ARG A 70 23.59 11.50 -19.19
C ARG A 70 22.38 10.60 -19.37
N ARG A 71 22.45 9.64 -20.31
CA ARG A 71 21.39 8.64 -20.51
C ARG A 71 21.21 7.77 -19.27
N TYR A 72 22.29 7.37 -18.61
CA TYR A 72 22.21 6.60 -17.37
C TYR A 72 21.61 7.41 -16.22
N VAL A 73 22.01 8.67 -16.03
CA VAL A 73 21.39 9.58 -15.03
C VAL A 73 19.88 9.66 -15.24
N LYS A 74 19.44 9.89 -16.49
CA LYS A 74 18.01 9.91 -16.83
C LYS A 74 17.33 8.56 -16.56
N LYS A 75 17.97 7.45 -16.90
CA LYS A 75 17.45 6.09 -16.64
C LYS A 75 17.26 5.83 -15.14
N PHE A 76 18.22 6.24 -14.30
CA PHE A 76 18.12 6.14 -12.84
C PHE A 76 16.96 6.98 -12.29
N MET A 77 16.75 8.19 -12.82
CA MET A 77 15.61 9.04 -12.44
C MET A 77 14.26 8.38 -12.76
N LEU A 78 14.13 7.79 -13.96
CA LEU A 78 12.93 7.05 -14.35
C LEU A 78 12.71 5.80 -13.50
N MET A 79 13.78 5.04 -13.22
CA MET A 79 13.69 3.87 -12.34
C MET A 79 13.23 4.25 -10.93
N LYS A 80 13.72 5.35 -10.37
CA LYS A 80 13.26 5.86 -9.08
C LYS A 80 11.76 6.20 -9.11
N ALA A 81 11.30 6.89 -10.14
CA ALA A 81 9.89 7.22 -10.31
C ALA A 81 9.01 5.95 -10.38
N ASN A 82 9.46 4.92 -11.12
CA ASN A 82 8.76 3.64 -11.19
C ASN A 82 8.68 2.94 -9.83
N ILE A 83 9.78 2.91 -9.07
CA ILE A 83 9.79 2.32 -7.72
C ILE A 83 8.86 3.10 -6.78
N GLN A 84 8.85 4.43 -6.88
CA GLN A 84 7.96 5.27 -6.09
C GLN A 84 6.47 4.99 -6.43
N ALA A 85 6.14 4.82 -7.71
CA ALA A 85 4.79 4.42 -8.13
C ALA A 85 4.38 3.04 -7.55
N VAL A 86 5.28 2.06 -7.58
CA VAL A 86 5.04 0.74 -6.99
C VAL A 86 4.88 0.84 -5.46
N SER A 87 5.69 1.67 -4.80
CA SER A 87 5.57 1.95 -3.37
C SER A 87 4.20 2.53 -3.01
N LEU A 88 3.72 3.51 -3.78
CA LEU A 88 2.38 4.09 -3.58
C LEU A 88 1.29 3.03 -3.75
N LYS A 89 1.40 2.18 -4.79
CA LYS A 89 0.45 1.07 -4.99
C LYS A 89 0.42 0.11 -3.79
N ILE A 90 1.57 -0.23 -3.21
CA ILE A 90 1.66 -1.06 -2.00
C ILE A 90 1.01 -0.38 -0.80
N GLN A 91 1.21 0.93 -0.64
CA GLN A 91 0.56 1.71 0.41
C GLN A 91 -0.96 1.69 0.26
N THR A 92 -1.48 1.89 -0.96
CA THR A 92 -2.91 1.77 -1.26
C THR A 92 -3.44 0.38 -0.93
N LEU A 93 -2.74 -0.69 -1.34
CA LEU A 93 -3.12 -2.07 -1.03
C LEU A 93 -3.18 -2.33 0.48
N ARG A 94 -2.25 -1.75 1.26
CA ARG A 94 -2.29 -1.85 2.71
C ARG A 94 -3.54 -1.20 3.29
N SER A 95 -3.83 0.04 2.90
CA SER A 95 -5.02 0.75 3.37
C SER A 95 -6.31 0.02 3.00
N GLN A 96 -6.38 -0.55 1.79
CA GLN A 96 -7.52 -1.38 1.36
C GLN A 96 -7.68 -2.63 2.24
N ASN A 97 -6.59 -3.32 2.58
CA ASN A 97 -6.65 -4.48 3.47
C ASN A 97 -7.12 -4.10 4.87
N THR A 98 -6.60 -3.01 5.46
CA THR A 98 -7.05 -2.52 6.77
C THR A 98 -8.53 -2.12 6.75
N MET A 99 -8.98 -1.48 5.66
CA MET A 99 -10.38 -1.16 5.46
C MET A 99 -11.25 -2.42 5.35
N ALA A 100 -10.83 -3.44 4.60
CA ALA A 100 -11.55 -4.70 4.49
C ALA A 100 -11.67 -5.42 5.85
N GLN A 101 -10.62 -5.40 6.66
CA GLN A 101 -10.65 -5.94 8.03
C GLN A 101 -11.63 -5.15 8.92
N ALA A 102 -11.61 -3.82 8.87
CA ALA A 102 -12.54 -2.97 9.62
C ALA A 102 -13.99 -3.19 9.17
N MET A 103 -14.24 -3.24 7.86
CA MET A 103 -15.55 -3.52 7.29
C MET A 103 -16.07 -4.88 7.75
N LYS A 104 -15.23 -5.92 7.82
CA LYS A 104 -15.63 -7.23 8.37
C LYS A 104 -16.11 -7.11 9.83
N GLY A 105 -15.44 -6.29 10.65
CA GLY A 105 -15.87 -6.00 12.02
C GLY A 105 -17.23 -5.28 12.06
N VAL A 106 -17.39 -4.24 11.25
CA VAL A 106 -18.65 -3.48 11.12
C VAL A 106 -19.79 -4.36 10.63
N THR A 107 -19.57 -5.19 9.61
CA THR A 107 -20.59 -6.12 9.10
C THR A 107 -21.02 -7.11 10.18
N ARG A 108 -20.10 -7.65 10.98
CA ARG A 108 -20.45 -8.51 12.12
C ARG A 108 -21.28 -7.78 13.17
N ALA A 109 -20.90 -6.54 13.50
CA ALA A 109 -21.67 -5.71 14.42
C ALA A 109 -23.09 -5.45 13.89
N MET A 110 -23.22 -5.09 12.61
CA MET A 110 -24.51 -4.92 11.95
C MET A 110 -25.35 -6.20 11.93
N GLN A 111 -24.74 -7.35 11.68
CA GLN A 111 -25.44 -8.65 11.75
C GLN A 111 -25.97 -8.92 13.16
N ASN A 112 -25.15 -8.68 14.19
CA ASN A 112 -25.56 -8.83 15.58
C ASN A 112 -26.67 -7.84 15.96
N MET A 113 -26.58 -6.59 15.50
CA MET A 113 -27.63 -5.58 15.69
C MET A 113 -28.94 -5.98 15.03
N ASN A 114 -28.89 -6.56 13.82
CA ASN A 114 -30.09 -7.04 13.14
C ASN A 114 -30.77 -8.19 13.90
N LYS A 115 -29.98 -9.12 14.48
CA LYS A 115 -30.51 -10.18 15.34
C LYS A 115 -31.16 -9.61 16.60
N LEU A 116 -30.46 -8.75 17.33
CA LEU A 116 -30.97 -8.09 18.53
C LEU A 116 -32.28 -7.34 18.27
N LYS A 117 -32.35 -6.59 17.15
CA LYS A 117 -33.56 -5.87 16.76
C LYS A 117 -34.72 -6.82 16.46
N PHE A 118 -34.45 -7.95 15.81
CA PHE A 118 -35.46 -8.96 15.53
C PHE A 118 -35.97 -9.63 16.81
N ASP A 119 -35.07 -9.97 17.73
CA ASP A 119 -35.42 -10.56 19.03
C ASP A 119 -36.31 -9.59 19.85
N LEU A 120 -35.95 -8.30 19.89
CA LEU A 120 -36.74 -7.25 20.54
C LEU A 120 -38.13 -7.07 19.91
N PHE A 121 -38.24 -7.24 18.59
CA PHE A 121 -39.53 -7.18 17.89
C PHE A 121 -40.42 -8.37 18.27
N LEU A 122 -39.88 -9.59 18.29
CA LEU A 122 -40.62 -10.80 18.69
C LEU A 122 -41.09 -10.72 20.15
N GLN A 123 -40.25 -10.20 21.04
CA GLN A 123 -40.61 -10.03 22.44
C GLN A 123 -41.77 -9.04 22.61
N ASN A 124 -41.75 -7.91 21.89
CA ASN A 124 -42.86 -6.96 21.86
C ASN A 124 -44.15 -7.56 21.28
N TYR A 125 -44.04 -8.35 20.21
CA TYR A 125 -45.21 -9.02 19.60
C TYR A 125 -45.84 -10.03 20.56
N ASN A 126 -45.04 -10.88 21.21
CA ASN A 126 -45.53 -11.85 22.20
C ASN A 126 -46.19 -11.16 23.40
N GLN A 127 -45.64 -10.05 23.89
CA GLN A 127 -46.28 -9.26 24.96
C GLN A 127 -47.65 -8.71 24.53
N ARG A 128 -47.77 -8.21 23.29
CA ARG A 128 -49.06 -7.75 22.77
C ARG A 128 -50.07 -8.89 22.63
N GLN A 129 -49.65 -10.06 22.13
CA GLN A 129 -50.52 -11.24 22.02
C GLN A 129 -51.03 -11.74 23.38
N LEU A 130 -50.15 -11.74 24.39
CA LEU A 130 -50.53 -12.03 25.77
C LEU A 130 -51.56 -11.03 26.30
N LEU A 131 -51.33 -9.73 26.11
CA LEU A 131 -52.29 -8.69 26.49
C LEU A 131 -53.65 -8.87 25.81
N PHE A 132 -53.67 -9.16 24.50
CA PHE A 132 -54.91 -9.45 23.78
C PHE A 132 -55.62 -10.70 24.30
N SER A 133 -54.89 -11.77 24.62
CA SER A 133 -55.48 -12.98 25.21
C SER A 133 -56.06 -12.73 26.60
N ILE A 134 -55.36 -11.96 27.43
CA ILE A 134 -55.84 -11.53 28.75
C ILE A 134 -57.10 -10.67 28.60
N TYR A 135 -57.11 -9.70 27.67
CA TYR A 135 -58.25 -8.83 27.43
C TYR A 135 -59.47 -9.61 26.92
N ARG A 136 -59.26 -10.61 26.03
CA ARG A 136 -60.32 -11.53 25.60
C ARG A 136 -60.84 -12.38 26.75
N MET A 137 -59.99 -12.88 27.63
CA MET A 137 -60.43 -13.62 28.82
C MET A 137 -61.27 -12.75 29.76
N PHE A 138 -60.83 -11.53 30.05
CA PHE A 138 -61.58 -10.60 30.91
C PHE A 138 -62.95 -10.21 30.33
N HIS A 139 -63.04 -10.05 29.01
CA HIS A 139 -64.32 -9.79 28.32
C HIS A 139 -65.32 -10.96 28.45
N TRP A 140 -64.85 -12.19 28.61
CA TRP A 140 -65.72 -13.36 28.85
C TRP A 140 -66.10 -13.56 30.33
N ILE A 141 -65.39 -12.92 31.26
CA ILE A 141 -65.55 -13.13 32.72
C ILE A 141 -66.44 -12.05 33.38
N LEU A 142 -66.60 -10.87 32.76
CA LEU A 142 -67.49 -9.81 33.23
C LEU A 142 -68.77 -9.74 32.36
N PRO A 143 -69.93 -10.21 32.84
CA PRO A 143 -71.21 -9.85 32.25
C PRO A 143 -71.51 -8.38 32.58
N SER A 144 -71.95 -7.63 31.56
CA SER A 144 -72.51 -6.28 31.70
C SER A 144 -73.68 -6.21 32.68
#